data_AF-C3ZTI9-F1
#
_entry.id   AF-C3ZTI9-F1
#
_cell.length_a   1.000
_cell.length_b   1.000
_cell.length_c   1.000
_cell.angle_alpha   90.00
_cell.angle_beta   90.00
_cell.angle_gamma   90.00
#
_symmetry.space_group_name_H-M   'P 1'
#
loop_
_entity.id
_entity.type
_entity.pdbx_description
1 polymer ?
#
loop_
_entity_poly.entity_id
_entity_poly.type
_entity_poly.pdbx_seq_one_letter_code
_entity_poly.pdbx_strand_id
1 'polypeptide(L)'
;MSLKVTCGFARVAVRQSKLFGVSENEVHRQKHRSISLTDRYEAFKENFEGDIVLTFKDFQQSASHVDKVFNTWKGGKTDQGEKQKFLNHFCINKWRRLASSGKEKHTLHGPCKGCIKEHAPFWNLFNKRVKCPRTRKALMTHETVCNITREVEIEGARQIFEQADAICRKQYKRPLTDVLPELHTTTAEQERSKRRKILREAREQLQQASAKNNKDLIVTYGSGESLNARRVRRLAEEFETKAEAEQRSKQRKEKEASGAVKALNRLGKFADFADFDKDGMKQEVMGFENGTTVNWSELARKYNVKGKGGERPSNAGQLIKLWLQEEGVDTERFNSGTGGERIRRARMLVRCAEEVEIVSILSLRG
;
A
#
# COMPACT_ATOMS: atom_id res chain seq x y z
N MET A 1 10.44 2.58 -16.34
CA MET A 1 11.71 1.99 -15.83
C MET A 1 12.26 1.02 -16.87
N SER A 2 13.46 1.29 -17.38
CA SER A 2 14.15 0.44 -18.36
C SER A 2 14.69 -0.81 -17.65
N LEU A 3 14.37 -2.00 -18.15
CA LEU A 3 15.05 -3.24 -17.76
C LEU A 3 16.51 -3.12 -18.19
N LYS A 4 17.44 -2.97 -17.24
CA LYS A 4 18.87 -2.83 -17.53
C LYS A 4 19.55 -4.18 -17.74
N VAL A 5 19.05 -5.25 -17.12
CA VAL A 5 19.51 -6.64 -17.32
C VAL A 5 18.52 -7.41 -18.19
N THR A 6 18.94 -7.76 -19.40
CA THR A 6 18.09 -8.39 -20.42
C THR A 6 18.50 -9.82 -20.76
N CYS A 7 19.76 -10.20 -20.53
CA CYS A 7 20.26 -11.55 -20.71
C CYS A 7 19.52 -12.54 -19.80
N GLY A 8 19.11 -13.68 -20.37
CA GLY A 8 18.44 -14.76 -19.62
C GLY A 8 19.29 -15.30 -18.48
N PHE A 9 20.57 -15.61 -18.76
CA PHE A 9 21.53 -16.10 -17.76
C PHE A 9 21.74 -15.10 -16.61
N ALA A 10 21.94 -13.82 -16.95
CA ALA A 10 22.11 -12.79 -15.95
C ALA A 10 20.85 -12.59 -15.08
N ARG A 11 19.64 -12.69 -15.65
CA ARG A 11 18.38 -12.60 -14.88
C ARG A 11 18.26 -13.75 -13.87
N VAL A 12 18.67 -14.96 -14.25
CA VAL A 12 18.68 -16.11 -13.33
C VAL A 12 19.76 -15.94 -12.27
N ALA A 13 20.97 -15.50 -12.63
CA ALA A 13 22.04 -15.23 -11.67
C ALA A 13 21.66 -14.14 -10.65
N VAL A 14 21.05 -13.03 -11.08
CA VAL A 14 20.53 -11.97 -10.19
C VAL A 14 19.46 -12.50 -9.22
N ARG A 15 18.65 -13.47 -9.67
CA ARG A 15 17.64 -14.11 -8.82
C ARG A 15 18.28 -15.10 -7.84
N GLN A 16 19.22 -15.91 -8.31
CA GLN A 16 19.93 -16.93 -7.52
C GLN A 16 20.96 -16.33 -6.57
N SER A 17 21.34 -15.06 -6.71
CA SER A 17 22.23 -14.38 -5.77
C SER A 17 21.69 -14.23 -4.35
N LYS A 18 20.41 -14.54 -4.13
CA LYS A 18 19.84 -14.73 -2.77
C LYS A 18 20.18 -16.07 -2.12
N LEU A 19 20.69 -17.01 -2.90
CA LEU A 19 20.86 -18.42 -2.54
C LEU A 19 22.32 -18.88 -2.70
N PHE A 20 23.20 -18.04 -3.25
CA PHE A 20 24.63 -18.34 -3.32
C PHE A 20 25.25 -18.27 -1.91
N GLY A 21 26.05 -19.29 -1.55
CA GLY A 21 26.69 -19.40 -0.23
C GLY A 21 25.85 -20.07 0.87
N VAL A 22 24.73 -20.72 0.52
CA VAL A 22 23.74 -21.24 1.46
C VAL A 22 23.56 -22.75 1.22
N SER A 23 23.70 -23.59 2.27
CA SER A 23 23.49 -25.04 2.15
C SER A 23 22.01 -25.37 1.87
N GLU A 24 21.71 -26.53 1.25
CA GLU A 24 20.32 -26.91 0.90
C GLU A 24 19.35 -26.89 2.10
N ASN A 25 19.85 -27.20 3.30
CA ASN A 25 19.09 -27.16 4.56
C ASN A 25 18.75 -25.73 5.00
N GLU A 26 19.57 -24.75 4.63
CA GLU A 26 19.46 -23.34 5.01
C GLU A 26 18.61 -22.54 4.00
N VAL A 27 18.52 -23.01 2.74
CA VAL A 27 17.66 -22.46 1.67
C VAL A 27 16.17 -22.42 2.09
N HIS A 28 15.72 -23.42 2.84
CA HIS A 28 14.34 -23.47 3.32
C HIS A 28 14.05 -22.46 4.44
N ARG A 29 15.04 -22.17 5.31
CA ARG A 29 14.95 -21.18 6.39
C ARG A 29 15.15 -19.75 5.88
N GLN A 30 15.99 -19.56 4.86
CA GLN A 30 16.34 -18.24 4.31
C GLN A 30 15.34 -17.68 3.30
N LYS A 31 14.33 -18.44 2.86
CA LYS A 31 13.23 -17.93 2.00
C LYS A 31 12.57 -16.64 2.53
N HIS A 32 12.69 -16.38 3.83
CA HIS A 32 12.04 -15.27 4.55
C HIS A 32 13.00 -14.19 5.08
N ARG A 33 14.33 -14.33 4.92
CA ARG A 33 15.29 -13.31 5.42
C ARG A 33 15.58 -12.26 4.35
N SER A 34 15.55 -10.98 4.74
CA SER A 34 15.96 -9.88 3.87
C SER A 34 17.48 -9.80 3.80
N ILE A 35 18.08 -10.43 2.79
CA ILE A 35 19.51 -10.29 2.49
C ILE A 35 19.76 -8.88 1.96
N SER A 36 20.86 -8.25 2.41
CA SER A 36 21.23 -6.91 1.94
C SER A 36 21.50 -6.93 0.43
N LEU A 37 21.26 -5.81 -0.25
CA LEU A 37 21.49 -5.71 -1.70
C LEU A 37 22.98 -5.74 -2.06
N THR A 38 23.85 -5.34 -1.13
CA THR A 38 25.31 -5.34 -1.26
C THR A 38 25.82 -6.77 -1.31
N ASP A 39 25.48 -7.60 -0.34
CA ASP A 39 25.90 -9.01 -0.28
C ASP A 39 25.41 -9.78 -1.52
N ARG A 40 24.18 -9.49 -1.97
CA ARG A 40 23.61 -10.07 -3.20
C ARG A 40 24.37 -9.68 -4.46
N TYR A 41 24.97 -8.50 -4.49
CA TYR A 41 25.74 -8.03 -5.64
C TYR A 41 27.15 -8.63 -5.62
N GLU A 42 27.78 -8.73 -4.45
CA GLU A 42 29.06 -9.43 -4.28
C GLU A 42 28.94 -10.89 -4.67
N ALA A 43 27.94 -11.60 -4.14
CA ALA A 43 27.68 -13.00 -4.50
C ALA A 43 27.36 -13.17 -6.00
N PHE A 44 26.72 -12.18 -6.64
CA PHE A 44 26.51 -12.17 -8.08
C PHE A 44 27.84 -12.03 -8.84
N LYS A 45 28.69 -11.09 -8.42
CA LYS A 45 29.99 -10.82 -9.06
C LYS A 45 30.95 -12.00 -8.94
N GLU A 46 30.97 -12.67 -7.78
CA GLU A 46 31.80 -13.86 -7.55
C GLU A 46 31.35 -15.07 -8.38
N ASN A 47 30.04 -15.25 -8.56
CA ASN A 47 29.54 -16.48 -9.18
C ASN A 47 29.29 -16.34 -10.70
N PHE A 48 29.09 -15.11 -11.19
CA PHE A 48 28.81 -14.80 -12.57
C PHE A 48 30.04 -14.19 -13.25
N GLU A 49 30.98 -15.06 -13.62
CA GLU A 49 32.21 -14.68 -14.32
C GLU A 49 31.96 -14.43 -15.83
N GLY A 50 32.49 -13.30 -16.33
CA GLY A 50 32.56 -12.93 -17.74
C GLY A 50 32.97 -11.45 -17.91
N ASP A 51 33.38 -11.04 -19.11
CA ASP A 51 33.77 -9.66 -19.46
C ASP A 51 32.64 -8.61 -19.35
N ILE A 52 31.50 -9.05 -18.84
CA ILE A 52 30.28 -8.30 -18.85
C ILE A 52 30.11 -7.65 -17.46
N VAL A 53 30.58 -6.41 -17.32
CA VAL A 53 30.54 -5.65 -16.07
C VAL A 53 29.14 -5.07 -15.82
N LEU A 54 28.49 -5.50 -14.73
CA LEU A 54 27.26 -4.87 -14.22
C LEU A 54 27.61 -3.93 -13.08
N THR A 55 27.19 -2.65 -13.15
CA THR A 55 27.39 -1.73 -12.02
C THR A 55 26.43 -2.07 -10.86
N PHE A 56 26.82 -1.73 -9.62
CA PHE A 56 25.95 -1.92 -8.44
C PHE A 56 24.59 -1.22 -8.59
N LYS A 57 24.58 -0.02 -9.17
CA LYS A 57 23.37 0.76 -9.42
C LYS A 57 22.42 0.06 -10.40
N ASP A 58 22.96 -0.51 -11.48
CA ASP A 58 22.17 -1.25 -12.47
C ASP A 58 21.67 -2.59 -11.90
N PHE A 59 22.47 -3.24 -11.05
CA PHE A 59 22.06 -4.43 -10.30
C PHE A 59 20.88 -4.13 -9.38
N GLN A 60 20.96 -3.09 -8.54
CA GLN A 60 19.90 -2.70 -7.62
C GLN A 60 18.57 -2.43 -8.35
N GLN A 61 18.63 -1.67 -9.44
CA GLN A 61 17.45 -1.36 -10.26
C GLN A 61 16.85 -2.63 -10.89
N SER A 62 17.70 -3.54 -11.38
CA SER A 62 17.28 -4.75 -12.08
C SER A 62 16.80 -5.84 -11.13
N ALA A 63 17.44 -6.02 -9.97
CA ALA A 63 17.14 -7.06 -8.99
C ALA A 63 15.70 -6.95 -8.50
N SER A 64 15.24 -5.75 -8.16
CA SER A 64 13.86 -5.51 -7.73
C SER A 64 12.84 -5.88 -8.81
N HIS A 65 13.15 -5.60 -10.09
CA HIS A 65 12.28 -5.89 -11.21
C HIS A 65 12.24 -7.39 -11.53
N VAL A 66 13.40 -8.03 -11.62
CA VAL A 66 13.56 -9.46 -11.86
C VAL A 66 12.85 -10.26 -10.76
N ASP A 67 13.05 -9.88 -9.49
CA ASP A 67 12.37 -10.50 -8.36
C ASP A 67 10.85 -10.36 -8.45
N LYS A 68 10.35 -9.17 -8.81
CA LYS A 68 8.91 -8.95 -9.01
C LYS A 68 8.35 -9.87 -10.09
N VAL A 69 8.99 -9.95 -11.26
CA VAL A 69 8.52 -10.82 -12.36
C VAL A 69 8.48 -12.28 -11.91
N PHE A 70 9.56 -12.81 -11.32
CA PHE A 70 9.59 -14.19 -10.83
C PHE A 70 8.62 -14.50 -9.69
N ASN A 71 8.35 -13.52 -8.83
CA ASN A 71 7.39 -13.68 -7.73
C ASN A 71 5.94 -13.64 -8.23
N THR A 72 5.65 -12.84 -9.26
CA THR A 72 4.34 -12.81 -9.93
C THR A 72 4.13 -13.96 -10.91
N TRP A 73 5.20 -14.68 -11.25
CA TRP A 73 5.16 -15.90 -12.05
C TRP A 73 4.69 -17.08 -11.19
N LYS A 74 3.46 -16.96 -10.68
CA LYS A 74 2.71 -17.94 -9.91
C LYS A 74 1.31 -18.04 -10.54
N GLY A 75 1.23 -18.67 -11.71
CA GLY A 75 -0.04 -19.16 -12.27
C GLY A 75 -0.21 -20.66 -12.01
N GLY A 76 -1.21 -21.28 -12.63
CA GLY A 76 -1.52 -22.70 -12.51
C GLY A 76 -0.36 -23.65 -12.88
N LYS A 77 -0.61 -24.97 -12.87
CA LYS A 77 0.43 -26.01 -13.08
C LYS A 77 1.32 -25.74 -14.32
N THR A 78 0.75 -25.26 -15.41
CA THR A 78 1.46 -24.92 -16.66
C THR A 78 2.50 -23.80 -16.47
N ASP A 79 2.13 -22.73 -15.75
CA ASP A 79 2.99 -21.57 -15.52
C ASP A 79 4.17 -21.90 -14.59
N GLN A 80 3.98 -22.82 -13.63
CA GLN A 80 5.06 -23.33 -12.80
C GLN A 80 6.06 -24.17 -13.63
N GLY A 81 5.57 -24.97 -14.58
CA GLY A 81 6.39 -25.71 -15.53
C GLY A 81 7.23 -24.80 -16.43
N GLU A 82 6.64 -23.72 -16.97
CA GLU A 82 7.39 -22.73 -17.77
C GLU A 82 8.49 -22.04 -16.98
N LYS A 83 8.21 -21.67 -15.73
CA LYS A 83 9.19 -21.04 -14.83
C LYS A 83 10.37 -21.99 -14.55
N GLN A 84 10.08 -23.26 -14.25
CA GLN A 84 11.10 -24.29 -14.07
C GLN A 84 11.96 -24.46 -15.34
N LYS A 85 11.33 -24.55 -16.52
CA LYS A 85 12.03 -24.61 -17.82
C LYS A 85 12.96 -23.41 -18.02
N PHE A 86 12.50 -22.20 -17.72
CA PHE A 86 13.33 -21.00 -17.80
C PHE A 86 14.55 -21.06 -16.87
N LEU A 87 14.33 -21.39 -15.60
CA LEU A 87 15.39 -21.46 -14.60
C LEU A 87 16.42 -22.56 -14.92
N ASN A 88 15.96 -23.72 -15.40
CA ASN A 88 16.83 -24.84 -15.76
C ASN A 88 17.58 -24.60 -17.07
N HIS A 89 17.05 -23.77 -17.97
CA HIS A 89 17.73 -23.42 -19.23
C HIS A 89 18.81 -22.37 -19.00
N PHE A 90 18.50 -21.31 -18.26
CA PHE A 90 19.41 -20.19 -18.01
C PHE A 90 20.17 -20.30 -16.68
N CYS A 91 20.33 -21.50 -16.13
CA CYS A 91 21.01 -21.69 -14.84
C CYS A 91 22.50 -21.34 -14.92
N ILE A 92 23.07 -20.97 -13.77
CA ILE A 92 24.47 -20.54 -13.68
C ILE A 92 25.45 -21.65 -14.06
N ASN A 93 25.10 -22.93 -13.82
CA ASN A 93 25.92 -24.07 -14.21
C ASN A 93 26.05 -24.19 -15.73
N LYS A 94 24.98 -23.90 -16.48
CA LYS A 94 25.04 -23.84 -17.94
C LYS A 94 25.85 -22.66 -18.42
N TRP A 95 25.76 -21.50 -17.74
CA TRP A 95 26.60 -20.34 -18.03
C TRP A 95 28.10 -20.66 -17.86
N ARG A 96 28.48 -21.33 -16.76
CA ARG A 96 29.88 -21.73 -16.52
C ARG A 96 30.42 -22.69 -17.58
N ARG A 97 29.55 -23.54 -18.15
CA ARG A 97 29.91 -24.49 -19.22
C ARG A 97 29.98 -23.88 -20.62
N LEU A 98 29.55 -22.62 -20.82
CA LEU A 98 29.69 -21.95 -22.10
C LEU A 98 31.17 -21.57 -22.34
N ALA A 99 31.66 -21.81 -23.55
CA ALA A 99 32.96 -21.32 -23.99
C ALA A 99 33.00 -19.77 -23.95
N SER A 100 34.19 -19.19 -23.82
CA SER A 100 34.39 -17.73 -23.79
C SER A 100 33.74 -17.02 -24.99
N SER A 101 33.91 -17.59 -26.19
CA SER A 101 33.27 -17.12 -27.43
C SER A 101 31.73 -17.18 -27.42
N GLY A 102 31.16 -18.10 -26.64
CA GLY A 102 29.72 -18.17 -26.39
C GLY A 102 29.27 -17.07 -25.43
N LYS A 103 30.04 -16.82 -24.36
CA LYS A 103 29.75 -15.77 -23.37
C LYS A 103 29.77 -14.37 -23.99
N GLU A 104 30.70 -14.10 -24.91
CA GLU A 104 30.82 -12.81 -25.63
C GLU A 104 29.59 -12.43 -26.45
N LYS A 105 28.83 -13.41 -26.94
CA LYS A 105 27.58 -13.17 -27.69
C LYS A 105 26.45 -12.62 -26.82
N HIS A 106 26.58 -12.70 -25.50
CA HIS A 106 25.58 -12.23 -24.56
C HIS A 106 25.90 -10.83 -24.07
N THR A 107 24.89 -9.96 -24.04
CA THR A 107 24.99 -8.61 -23.49
C THR A 107 24.05 -8.44 -22.31
N LEU A 108 24.47 -7.71 -21.27
CA LEU A 108 23.60 -7.37 -20.13
C LEU A 108 22.57 -6.30 -20.50
N HIS A 109 23.00 -5.29 -21.25
CA HIS A 109 22.22 -4.10 -21.58
C HIS A 109 21.62 -4.19 -22.99
N GLY A 110 20.39 -3.70 -23.13
CA GLY A 110 19.65 -3.77 -24.40
C GLY A 110 19.23 -5.19 -24.78
N PRO A 111 18.51 -5.44 -25.88
CA PRO A 111 18.10 -6.80 -26.26
C PRO A 111 19.32 -7.71 -26.47
N CYS A 112 19.45 -8.75 -25.63
CA CYS A 112 20.61 -9.65 -25.66
C CYS A 112 20.59 -10.51 -26.94
N LYS A 113 21.50 -10.21 -27.88
CA LYS A 113 21.56 -10.84 -29.20
C LYS A 113 21.79 -12.35 -29.11
N GLY A 114 22.67 -12.82 -28.21
CA GLY A 114 22.89 -14.25 -27.96
C GLY A 114 21.63 -14.96 -27.44
N CYS A 115 20.92 -14.37 -26.47
CA CYS A 115 19.66 -14.96 -25.99
C CYS A 115 18.57 -14.97 -27.06
N ILE A 116 18.54 -13.97 -27.94
CA ILE A 116 17.58 -13.90 -29.05
C ILE A 116 17.86 -14.97 -30.09
N LYS A 117 19.12 -15.11 -30.53
CA LYS A 117 19.48 -16.05 -31.60
C LYS A 117 19.47 -17.51 -31.14
N GLU A 118 20.03 -17.79 -29.97
CA GLU A 118 20.31 -19.18 -29.55
C GLU A 118 19.27 -19.71 -28.55
N HIS A 119 18.50 -18.84 -27.89
CA HIS A 119 17.59 -19.21 -26.80
C HIS A 119 16.21 -18.52 -26.85
N ALA A 120 15.78 -18.06 -28.03
CA ALA A 120 14.55 -17.28 -28.23
C ALA A 120 13.30 -17.87 -27.53
N PRO A 121 13.00 -19.17 -27.66
CA PRO A 121 11.79 -19.78 -27.09
C PRO A 121 11.74 -19.64 -25.57
N PHE A 122 12.88 -19.89 -24.90
CA PHE A 122 12.98 -19.77 -23.45
C PHE A 122 13.04 -18.31 -23.01
N TRP A 123 13.75 -17.45 -23.74
CA TRP A 123 13.86 -16.04 -23.43
C TRP A 123 12.50 -15.33 -23.45
N ASN A 124 11.63 -15.72 -24.39
CA ASN A 124 10.27 -15.20 -24.53
C ASN A 124 9.34 -15.57 -23.35
N LEU A 125 9.57 -16.69 -22.65
CA LEU A 125 8.78 -17.09 -21.48
C LEU A 125 8.80 -16.01 -20.38
N PHE A 126 9.98 -15.43 -20.11
CA PHE A 126 10.12 -14.34 -19.15
C PHE A 126 9.54 -13.02 -19.69
N ASN A 127 9.82 -12.69 -20.96
CA ASN A 127 9.44 -11.39 -21.54
C ASN A 127 7.91 -11.22 -21.62
N LYS A 128 7.15 -12.30 -21.88
CA LYS A 128 5.67 -12.28 -21.86
C LYS A 128 5.10 -11.78 -20.52
N ARG A 129 5.80 -12.02 -19.41
CA ARG A 129 5.35 -11.68 -18.05
C ARG A 129 5.74 -10.26 -17.61
N VAL A 130 6.50 -9.51 -18.41
CA VAL A 130 6.85 -8.11 -18.12
C VAL A 130 5.60 -7.24 -18.22
N LYS A 131 5.20 -6.59 -17.12
CA LYS A 131 3.94 -5.80 -17.05
C LYS A 131 3.91 -4.58 -17.97
N CYS A 132 5.04 -3.89 -18.17
CA CYS A 132 5.08 -2.66 -18.95
C CYS A 132 4.98 -2.97 -20.46
N PRO A 133 3.93 -2.51 -21.17
CA PRO A 133 3.74 -2.80 -22.59
C PRO A 133 4.87 -2.29 -23.48
N ARG A 134 5.41 -1.10 -23.19
CA ARG A 134 6.52 -0.50 -23.94
C ARG A 134 7.81 -1.33 -23.83
N THR A 135 8.15 -1.76 -22.61
CA THR A 135 9.31 -2.61 -22.37
C THR A 135 9.10 -4.02 -22.94
N ARG A 136 7.88 -4.54 -22.90
CA ARG A 136 7.53 -5.83 -23.51
C ARG A 136 7.72 -5.79 -25.02
N LYS A 137 7.18 -4.77 -25.71
CA LYS A 137 7.35 -4.58 -27.16
C LYS A 137 8.83 -4.47 -27.56
N ALA A 138 9.63 -3.72 -26.79
CA ALA A 138 11.07 -3.57 -27.07
C ALA A 138 11.89 -4.87 -26.84
N LEU A 139 11.34 -5.85 -26.13
CA LEU A 139 11.98 -7.14 -25.83
C LEU A 139 11.34 -8.31 -26.59
N MET A 140 10.26 -8.09 -27.35
CA MET A 140 9.68 -9.12 -28.20
C MET A 140 10.40 -9.07 -29.55
N THR A 141 10.88 -10.23 -29.99
CA THR A 141 11.37 -10.42 -31.35
C THR A 141 10.18 -10.31 -32.30
N HIS A 142 10.12 -9.25 -33.10
CA HIS A 142 9.37 -9.31 -34.35
C HIS A 142 10.17 -10.19 -35.30
N GLU A 143 9.94 -11.51 -35.27
CA GLU A 143 10.29 -12.38 -36.38
C GLU A 143 9.34 -12.10 -37.53
N THR A 144 9.62 -11.02 -38.26
CA THR A 144 9.26 -10.84 -39.67
C THR A 144 10.11 -9.69 -40.18
N VAL A 145 11.40 -9.96 -40.37
CA VAL A 145 12.16 -9.22 -41.38
C VAL A 145 12.01 -10.04 -42.66
N CYS A 146 10.86 -9.87 -43.33
CA CYS A 146 10.82 -10.15 -44.75
C CYS A 146 11.63 -9.01 -45.40
N ASN A 147 12.63 -9.36 -46.21
CA ASN A 147 13.26 -8.39 -47.10
C ASN A 147 12.23 -8.00 -48.15
N ILE A 148 11.31 -7.09 -47.80
CA ILE A 148 10.36 -6.50 -48.72
C ILE A 148 11.18 -5.53 -49.58
N THR A 149 11.19 -5.74 -50.89
CA THR A 149 11.79 -4.77 -51.80
C THR A 149 10.97 -3.48 -51.77
N ARG A 150 11.64 -2.33 -51.87
CA ARG A 150 11.00 -1.00 -51.80
C ARG A 150 9.81 -0.85 -52.76
N GLU A 151 9.83 -1.57 -53.88
CA GLU A 151 8.75 -1.61 -54.87
C GLU A 151 7.47 -2.28 -54.35
N VAL A 152 7.59 -3.36 -53.57
CA VAL A 152 6.45 -4.05 -52.95
C VAL A 152 5.84 -3.19 -51.84
N GLU A 153 6.67 -2.42 -51.12
CA GLU A 153 6.17 -1.44 -50.14
C GLU A 153 5.39 -0.30 -50.79
N ILE A 154 5.88 0.22 -51.92
CA ILE A 154 5.23 1.30 -52.67
C ILE A 154 3.87 0.82 -53.22
N GLU A 155 3.83 -0.37 -53.81
CA GLU A 155 2.59 -0.92 -54.38
C GLU A 155 1.57 -1.28 -53.29
N GLY A 156 2.03 -1.87 -52.18
CA GLY A 156 1.17 -2.13 -51.02
C GLY A 156 0.62 -0.85 -50.40
N ALA A 157 1.45 0.20 -50.28
CA ALA A 157 1.01 1.50 -49.78
C ALA A 157 -0.04 2.15 -50.71
N ARG A 158 0.11 2.01 -52.03
CA ARG A 158 -0.84 2.52 -53.01
C ARG A 158 -2.21 1.84 -52.88
N GLN A 159 -2.24 0.52 -52.78
CA GLN A 159 -3.48 -0.24 -52.61
C GLN A 159 -4.20 0.10 -51.31
N ILE A 160 -3.45 0.28 -50.21
CA ILE A 160 -4.03 0.70 -48.92
C ILE A 160 -4.61 2.11 -49.04
N PHE A 161 -3.92 3.03 -49.72
CA PHE A 161 -4.40 4.39 -49.93
C PHE A 161 -5.71 4.40 -50.74
N GLU A 162 -5.79 3.64 -51.83
CA GLU A 162 -6.98 3.55 -52.68
C GLU A 162 -8.19 2.96 -51.93
N GLN A 163 -7.97 1.95 -51.09
CA GLN A 163 -9.04 1.39 -50.23
C GLN A 163 -9.54 2.42 -49.21
N ALA A 164 -8.63 3.15 -48.57
CA ALA A 164 -8.97 4.18 -47.61
C ALA A 164 -9.67 5.38 -48.27
N ASP A 165 -9.26 5.78 -49.49
CA ASP A 165 -9.88 6.83 -50.28
C ASP A 165 -11.30 6.45 -50.71
N ALA A 166 -11.52 5.21 -51.12
CA ALA A 166 -12.85 4.70 -51.46
C ALA A 166 -13.83 4.77 -50.26
N ILE A 167 -13.35 4.42 -49.06
CA ILE A 167 -14.14 4.54 -47.82
C ILE A 167 -14.45 6.01 -47.52
N CYS A 168 -13.46 6.90 -47.66
CA CYS A 168 -13.64 8.33 -47.38
C CYS A 168 -14.62 8.98 -48.36
N ARG A 169 -14.52 8.68 -49.65
CA ARG A 169 -15.49 9.15 -50.66
C ARG A 169 -16.89 8.66 -50.37
N LYS A 170 -17.04 7.41 -49.91
CA LYS A 170 -18.35 6.83 -49.57
C LYS A 170 -18.98 7.47 -48.32
N GLN A 171 -18.18 7.73 -47.27
CA GLN A 171 -18.69 8.22 -45.98
C GLN A 171 -18.77 9.74 -45.91
N TYR A 172 -17.74 10.45 -46.39
CA TYR A 172 -17.58 11.89 -46.24
C TYR A 172 -17.81 12.67 -47.54
N LYS A 173 -18.10 11.98 -48.66
CA LYS A 173 -18.30 12.57 -50.01
C LYS A 173 -17.12 13.43 -50.48
N ARG A 174 -15.93 13.20 -49.92
CA ARG A 174 -14.68 13.92 -50.19
C ARG A 174 -13.53 12.91 -50.28
N PRO A 175 -12.48 13.19 -51.06
CA PRO A 175 -11.30 12.34 -51.08
C PRO A 175 -10.54 12.42 -49.75
N LEU A 176 -9.83 11.35 -49.42
CA LEU A 176 -8.99 11.21 -48.23
C LEU A 176 -7.95 12.34 -48.13
N THR A 177 -7.43 12.82 -49.27
CA THR A 177 -6.49 13.95 -49.33
C THR A 177 -7.02 15.23 -48.72
N ASP A 178 -8.34 15.45 -48.80
CA ASP A 178 -8.97 16.68 -48.32
C ASP A 178 -9.40 16.55 -46.86
N VAL A 179 -9.69 15.32 -46.42
CA VAL A 179 -10.08 15.00 -45.04
C VAL A 179 -8.88 14.90 -44.10
N LEU A 180 -7.73 14.41 -44.59
CA LEU A 180 -6.52 14.23 -43.78
C LEU A 180 -6.02 15.53 -43.11
N PRO A 181 -5.93 16.68 -43.80
CA PRO A 181 -5.53 17.95 -43.18
C PRO A 181 -6.48 18.39 -42.07
N GLU A 182 -7.79 18.11 -42.19
CA GLU A 182 -8.80 18.47 -41.18
C GLU A 182 -8.64 17.62 -39.91
N LEU A 183 -8.28 16.34 -40.03
CA LEU A 183 -8.02 15.43 -38.91
C LEU A 183 -6.76 15.80 -38.09
N HIS A 184 -5.84 16.57 -38.67
CA HIS A 184 -4.57 16.94 -38.03
C HIS A 184 -4.61 18.27 -37.26
N THR A 185 -5.78 18.86 -37.05
CA THR A 185 -5.88 20.20 -36.42
C THR A 185 -5.90 20.20 -34.89
N THR A 186 -6.17 19.08 -34.22
CA THR A 186 -5.98 19.03 -32.76
C THR A 186 -4.52 18.77 -32.43
N THR A 187 -3.78 19.84 -32.19
CA THR A 187 -2.44 19.75 -31.62
C THR A 187 -2.48 18.91 -30.33
N ALA A 188 -1.39 18.21 -30.01
CA ALA A 188 -1.30 17.41 -28.78
C ALA A 188 -1.64 18.22 -27.51
N GLU A 189 -1.50 19.53 -27.58
CA GLU A 189 -1.88 20.48 -26.54
C GLU A 189 -3.40 20.67 -26.40
N GLN A 190 -4.14 20.73 -27.50
CA GLN A 190 -5.61 20.78 -27.48
C GLN A 190 -6.22 19.48 -26.95
N GLU A 191 -5.67 18.32 -27.33
CA GLU A 191 -6.07 17.03 -26.76
C GLU A 191 -5.78 16.94 -25.26
N ARG A 192 -4.62 17.43 -24.81
CA ARG A 192 -4.30 17.54 -23.37
C ARG A 192 -5.25 18.50 -22.65
N SER A 193 -5.63 19.60 -23.29
CA SER A 193 -6.58 20.58 -22.73
C SER A 193 -7.97 19.99 -22.56
N LYS A 194 -8.51 19.32 -23.60
CA LYS A 194 -9.79 18.61 -23.55
C LYS A 194 -9.81 17.53 -22.45
N ARG A 195 -8.75 16.71 -22.36
CA ARG A 195 -8.61 15.70 -21.29
C ARG A 195 -8.61 16.33 -19.89
N ARG A 196 -7.90 17.44 -19.71
CA ARG A 196 -7.88 18.18 -18.43
C ARG A 196 -9.26 18.73 -18.08
N LYS A 197 -10.01 19.24 -19.06
CA LYS A 197 -11.38 19.74 -18.85
C LYS A 197 -12.32 18.61 -18.42
N ILE A 198 -12.31 17.47 -19.11
CA ILE A 198 -13.12 16.30 -18.76
C ILE A 198 -12.79 15.78 -17.35
N LEU A 199 -11.49 15.71 -17.00
CA LEU A 199 -11.05 15.31 -15.65
C LEU A 199 -11.53 16.29 -14.56
N ARG A 200 -11.55 17.59 -14.86
CA ARG A 200 -12.04 18.62 -13.94
C ARG A 200 -13.54 18.48 -13.72
N GLU A 201 -14.31 18.39 -14.80
CA GLU A 201 -15.77 18.22 -14.75
C GLU A 201 -16.17 16.94 -14.00
N ALA A 202 -15.48 15.82 -14.25
CA ALA A 202 -15.71 14.56 -13.52
C ALA A 202 -15.42 14.70 -12.02
N ARG A 203 -14.36 15.45 -11.65
CA ARG A 203 -14.02 15.69 -10.24
C ARG A 203 -15.06 16.56 -9.54
N GLU A 204 -15.55 17.60 -10.21
CA GLU A 204 -16.61 18.47 -9.69
C GLU A 204 -17.93 17.71 -9.51
N GLN A 205 -18.30 16.85 -10.47
CA GLN A 205 -19.48 15.98 -10.35
C GLN A 205 -19.38 15.01 -9.17
N LEU A 206 -18.21 14.39 -8.96
CA LEU A 206 -17.96 13.52 -7.80
C LEU A 206 -18.07 14.27 -6.46
N GLN A 207 -17.60 15.51 -6.41
CA GLN A 207 -17.69 16.36 -5.23
C GLN A 207 -19.12 16.84 -4.95
N GLN A 208 -19.89 17.20 -5.99
CA GLN A 208 -21.31 17.52 -5.84
C GLN A 208 -22.14 16.29 -5.42
N ALA A 209 -21.80 15.11 -5.93
CA ALA A 209 -22.43 13.86 -5.52
C ALA A 209 -22.07 13.47 -4.07
N SER A 210 -20.87 13.83 -3.58
CA SER A 210 -20.48 13.62 -2.18
C SER A 210 -21.35 14.45 -1.24
N ALA A 211 -21.63 15.70 -1.59
CA ALA A 211 -22.42 16.62 -0.79
C ALA A 211 -23.89 16.17 -0.66
N LYS A 212 -24.45 15.51 -1.69
CA LYS A 212 -25.89 15.16 -1.72
C LYS A 212 -26.24 13.80 -1.11
N ASN A 213 -25.33 12.81 -1.12
CA ASN A 213 -25.72 11.42 -0.89
C ASN A 213 -24.88 10.64 0.14
N ASN A 214 -23.98 11.29 0.89
CA ASN A 214 -23.13 10.63 1.91
C ASN A 214 -22.39 9.37 1.38
N LYS A 215 -22.10 9.32 0.08
CA LYS A 215 -21.42 8.20 -0.59
C LYS A 215 -19.89 8.35 -0.49
N ASP A 216 -19.41 8.56 0.74
CA ASP A 216 -18.00 8.85 1.07
C ASP A 216 -17.00 7.85 0.46
N LEU A 217 -17.33 6.55 0.51
CA LEU A 217 -16.49 5.50 -0.08
C LEU A 217 -16.38 5.61 -1.60
N ILE A 218 -17.49 5.89 -2.30
CA ILE A 218 -17.51 6.01 -3.76
C ILE A 218 -16.70 7.23 -4.19
N VAL A 219 -16.75 8.31 -3.41
CA VAL A 219 -15.98 9.54 -3.66
C VAL A 219 -14.49 9.30 -3.47
N THR A 220 -14.08 8.59 -2.41
CA THR A 220 -12.65 8.24 -2.21
C THR A 220 -12.12 7.37 -3.37
N TYR A 221 -12.86 6.34 -3.80
CA TYR A 221 -12.42 5.49 -4.91
C TYR A 221 -12.46 6.21 -6.26
N GLY A 222 -13.45 7.08 -6.50
CA GLY A 222 -13.58 7.84 -7.75
C GLY A 222 -12.56 8.98 -7.89
N SER A 223 -12.16 9.60 -6.78
CA SER A 223 -11.20 10.72 -6.77
C SER A 223 -9.72 10.29 -6.77
N GLY A 224 -9.44 9.00 -6.54
CA GLY A 224 -8.08 8.50 -6.36
C GLY A 224 -7.43 8.94 -5.04
N GLU A 225 -8.23 9.36 -4.06
CA GLU A 225 -7.79 9.75 -2.73
C GLU A 225 -7.19 8.55 -1.97
N SER A 226 -6.07 8.76 -1.25
CA SER A 226 -5.50 7.71 -0.41
C SER A 226 -6.36 7.47 0.84
N LEU A 227 -6.34 6.24 1.38
CA LEU A 227 -7.05 5.90 2.62
C LEU A 227 -6.65 6.80 3.80
N ASN A 228 -5.41 7.28 3.83
CA ASN A 228 -4.94 8.19 4.88
C ASN A 228 -5.56 9.59 4.73
N ALA A 229 -5.59 10.12 3.50
CA ALA A 229 -6.23 11.41 3.22
C ALA A 229 -7.73 11.37 3.56
N ARG A 230 -8.41 10.27 3.18
CA ARG A 230 -9.81 10.02 3.58
C ARG A 230 -9.98 10.07 5.09
N ARG A 231 -9.11 9.39 5.84
CA ARG A 231 -9.18 9.37 7.31
C ARG A 231 -9.02 10.76 7.90
N VAL A 232 -8.09 11.56 7.40
CA VAL A 232 -7.88 12.95 7.84
C VAL A 232 -9.12 13.79 7.57
N ARG A 233 -9.69 13.70 6.37
CA ARG A 233 -10.91 14.42 6.00
C ARG A 233 -12.09 14.04 6.88
N ARG A 234 -12.37 12.75 7.08
CA ARG A 234 -13.44 12.28 7.98
C ARG A 234 -13.26 12.76 9.42
N LEU A 235 -12.03 12.80 9.91
CA LEU A 235 -11.73 13.33 11.24
C LEU A 235 -11.93 14.84 11.35
N ALA A 236 -11.91 15.58 10.25
CA ALA A 236 -12.18 17.01 10.22
C ALA A 236 -13.68 17.30 10.00
N GLU A 237 -14.37 16.51 9.18
CA GLU A 237 -15.79 16.70 8.84
C GLU A 237 -16.72 16.17 9.93
N GLU A 238 -16.40 15.00 10.52
CA GLU A 238 -17.33 14.31 11.43
C GLU A 238 -17.00 14.51 12.90
N PHE A 239 -15.85 15.08 13.25
CA PHE A 239 -15.41 15.20 14.64
C PHE A 239 -15.04 16.64 14.96
N GLU A 240 -15.29 17.05 16.20
CA GLU A 240 -14.86 18.34 16.72
C GLU A 240 -13.32 18.47 16.65
N THR A 241 -12.83 19.69 16.54
CA THR A 241 -11.39 19.95 16.55
C THR A 241 -10.77 19.64 17.91
N LYS A 242 -9.44 19.50 17.98
CA LYS A 242 -8.76 19.25 19.26
C LYS A 242 -9.01 20.37 20.27
N ALA A 243 -9.00 21.63 19.80
CA ALA A 243 -9.24 22.81 20.61
C ALA A 243 -10.66 22.84 21.18
N GLU A 244 -11.66 22.49 20.36
CA GLU A 244 -13.06 22.37 20.80
C GLU A 244 -13.22 21.28 21.87
N ALA A 245 -12.58 20.11 21.68
CA ALA A 245 -12.59 19.03 22.66
C ALA A 245 -11.92 19.44 23.99
N GLU A 246 -10.82 20.20 23.92
CA GLU A 246 -10.14 20.81 25.08
C GLU A 246 -11.07 21.77 25.82
N GLN A 247 -11.72 22.69 25.11
CA GLN A 247 -12.64 23.66 25.67
C GLN A 247 -13.87 23.00 26.31
N ARG A 248 -14.47 22.00 25.65
CA ARG A 248 -15.58 21.21 26.20
C ARG A 248 -15.18 20.49 27.48
N SER A 249 -13.96 19.94 27.52
CA SER A 249 -13.43 19.27 28.72
C SER A 249 -13.20 20.26 29.86
N LYS A 250 -12.67 21.45 29.56
CA LYS A 250 -12.46 22.53 30.54
C LYS A 250 -13.78 23.05 31.12
N GLN A 251 -14.74 23.38 30.27
CA GLN A 251 -16.08 23.84 30.70
C GLN A 251 -16.79 22.80 31.56
N ARG A 252 -16.63 21.51 31.25
CA ARG A 252 -17.18 20.44 32.09
C ARG A 252 -16.51 20.40 33.47
N LYS A 253 -15.19 20.50 33.55
CA LYS A 253 -14.46 20.57 34.83
C LYS A 253 -14.90 21.79 35.66
N GLU A 254 -15.09 22.94 35.03
CA GLU A 254 -15.60 24.16 35.70
C GLU A 254 -17.04 23.97 36.23
N LYS A 255 -17.91 23.29 35.47
CA LYS A 255 -19.27 22.93 35.92
C LYS A 255 -19.28 21.91 37.04
N GLU A 256 -18.31 20.99 37.05
CA GLU A 256 -18.12 20.03 38.15
C GLU A 256 -17.60 20.75 39.41
N ALA A 257 -16.66 21.69 39.29
CA ALA A 257 -16.12 22.48 40.40
C ALA A 257 -17.15 23.44 41.02
N SER A 258 -18.04 24.01 40.20
CA SER A 258 -19.14 24.86 40.66
C SER A 258 -20.36 24.08 41.19
N GLY A 259 -20.30 22.74 41.18
CA GLY A 259 -21.38 21.88 41.66
C GLY A 259 -22.61 21.79 40.74
N ALA A 260 -22.60 22.49 39.59
CA ALA A 260 -23.69 22.47 38.61
C ALA A 260 -23.86 21.10 37.93
N VAL A 261 -22.79 20.29 37.89
CA VAL A 261 -22.82 18.92 37.37
C VAL A 261 -22.14 18.00 38.38
N LYS A 262 -22.82 16.91 38.78
CA LYS A 262 -22.22 15.90 39.64
C LYS A 262 -21.07 15.21 38.90
N ALA A 263 -19.91 15.11 39.53
CA ALA A 263 -18.82 14.28 39.04
C ALA A 263 -19.31 12.84 38.85
N LEU A 264 -19.01 12.25 37.69
CA LEU A 264 -19.42 10.88 37.41
C LEU A 264 -18.71 9.94 38.38
N ASN A 265 -19.44 9.23 39.24
CA ASN A 265 -18.86 8.19 40.08
C ASN A 265 -18.34 7.05 39.19
N ARG A 266 -17.02 7.00 38.98
CA ARG A 266 -16.33 5.99 38.17
C ARG A 266 -16.00 4.72 38.94
N LEU A 267 -16.09 4.74 40.27
CA LEU A 267 -15.84 3.59 41.15
C LEU A 267 -17.00 2.61 41.14
N GLY A 268 -18.20 3.05 40.76
CA GLY A 268 -19.40 2.22 40.87
C GLY A 268 -19.63 1.81 42.32
N LYS A 269 -20.13 0.59 42.55
CA LYS A 269 -20.28 0.03 43.90
C LYS A 269 -18.97 -0.66 44.33
N PHE A 270 -17.89 0.09 44.51
CA PHE A 270 -16.62 -0.50 44.99
C PHE A 270 -16.76 -1.18 46.37
N ALA A 271 -17.75 -0.76 47.16
CA ALA A 271 -18.15 -1.41 48.41
C ALA A 271 -18.68 -2.85 48.23
N ASP A 272 -19.09 -3.25 47.02
CA ASP A 272 -19.61 -4.58 46.71
C ASP A 272 -18.50 -5.63 46.44
N PHE A 273 -17.24 -5.23 46.52
CA PHE A 273 -16.10 -6.11 46.26
C PHE A 273 -15.78 -6.92 47.52
N ALA A 274 -15.40 -8.19 47.35
CA ALA A 274 -15.15 -9.12 48.43
C ALA A 274 -14.08 -8.60 49.40
N ASP A 275 -14.12 -9.05 50.66
CA ASP A 275 -13.13 -8.71 51.70
C ASP A 275 -11.72 -9.08 51.22
N PHE A 276 -10.95 -8.05 50.85
CA PHE A 276 -9.52 -8.13 50.58
C PHE A 276 -8.76 -7.29 51.59
N ASP A 277 -7.48 -7.56 51.76
CA ASP A 277 -6.61 -6.85 52.70
C ASP A 277 -6.33 -5.41 52.22
N LYS A 278 -7.26 -4.51 52.54
CA LYS A 278 -7.24 -3.08 52.19
C LYS A 278 -6.07 -2.36 52.86
N ASP A 279 -5.83 -2.67 54.13
CA ASP A 279 -4.81 -1.99 54.92
C ASP A 279 -3.40 -2.41 54.51
N GLY A 280 -3.18 -3.71 54.28
CA GLY A 280 -1.91 -4.21 53.74
C GLY A 280 -1.61 -3.64 52.36
N MET A 281 -2.62 -3.52 51.49
CA MET A 281 -2.46 -2.91 50.16
C MET A 281 -2.12 -1.42 50.25
N LYS A 282 -2.78 -0.68 51.16
CA LYS A 282 -2.51 0.74 51.40
C LYS A 282 -1.08 0.94 51.89
N GLN A 283 -0.61 0.11 52.83
CA GLN A 283 0.76 0.18 53.35
C GLN A 283 1.81 -0.12 52.29
N GLU A 284 1.61 -1.16 51.45
CA GLU A 284 2.53 -1.50 50.37
C GLU A 284 2.65 -0.35 49.34
N VAL A 285 1.52 0.24 48.95
CA VAL A 285 1.52 1.37 48.01
C VAL A 285 2.14 2.62 48.63
N MET A 286 1.93 2.85 49.94
CA MET A 286 2.55 3.97 50.65
C MET A 286 4.08 3.84 50.71
N GLY A 287 4.61 2.61 50.78
CA GLY A 287 6.03 2.31 50.79
C GLY A 287 6.76 2.42 49.45
N PHE A 288 6.04 2.61 48.33
CA PHE A 288 6.68 2.83 47.03
C PHE A 288 7.32 4.22 46.92
N GLU A 289 8.51 4.27 46.32
CA GLU A 289 9.21 5.52 46.03
C GLU A 289 8.46 6.35 44.97
N ASN A 290 8.61 7.68 45.07
CA ASN A 290 8.06 8.60 44.08
C ASN A 290 8.65 8.34 42.69
N GLY A 291 7.82 8.36 41.66
CA GLY A 291 8.22 8.07 40.28
C GLY A 291 8.19 6.59 39.89
N THR A 292 7.95 5.69 40.85
CA THR A 292 7.82 4.24 40.57
C THR A 292 6.58 3.97 39.70
N THR A 293 6.78 3.23 38.61
CA THR A 293 5.66 2.85 37.72
C THR A 293 4.90 1.68 38.33
N VAL A 294 3.74 1.95 38.95
CA VAL A 294 2.92 0.93 39.60
C VAL A 294 2.00 0.24 38.60
N ASN A 295 2.09 -1.10 38.52
CA ASN A 295 1.16 -1.92 37.76
C ASN A 295 -0.09 -2.27 38.59
N TRP A 296 -1.10 -1.40 38.53
CA TRP A 296 -2.34 -1.55 39.30
C TRP A 296 -3.10 -2.87 39.07
N SER A 297 -2.95 -3.48 37.88
CA SER A 297 -3.61 -4.75 37.56
C SER A 297 -2.93 -5.95 38.23
N GLU A 298 -1.62 -5.85 38.49
CA GLU A 298 -0.87 -6.84 39.26
C GLU A 298 -1.13 -6.69 40.75
N LEU A 299 -1.21 -5.46 41.26
CA LEU A 299 -1.61 -5.20 42.64
C LEU A 299 -3.00 -5.81 42.93
N ALA A 300 -3.95 -5.65 42.01
CA ALA A 300 -5.26 -6.30 42.08
C ALA A 300 -5.19 -7.83 42.16
N ARG A 301 -4.21 -8.43 41.50
CA ARG A 301 -4.00 -9.88 41.50
C ARG A 301 -3.36 -10.33 42.83
N LYS A 302 -2.38 -9.58 43.33
CA LYS A 302 -1.67 -9.87 44.58
C LYS A 302 -2.62 -9.89 45.77
N TYR A 303 -3.51 -8.90 45.84
CA TYR A 303 -4.50 -8.76 46.91
C TYR A 303 -5.83 -9.47 46.62
N ASN A 304 -5.88 -10.29 45.56
CA ASN A 304 -7.05 -11.13 45.24
C ASN A 304 -8.38 -10.35 45.17
N VAL A 305 -8.36 -9.14 44.59
CA VAL A 305 -9.54 -8.27 44.49
C VAL A 305 -10.58 -8.91 43.56
N LYS A 306 -11.70 -9.35 44.13
CA LYS A 306 -12.77 -10.08 43.44
C LYS A 306 -14.11 -9.36 43.58
N GLY A 307 -14.92 -9.41 42.53
CA GLY A 307 -16.29 -8.90 42.57
C GLY A 307 -17.27 -9.92 43.19
N LYS A 308 -18.56 -9.58 43.23
CA LYS A 308 -19.64 -10.44 43.76
C LYS A 308 -19.73 -11.84 43.13
N GLY A 309 -19.21 -12.03 41.92
CA GLY A 309 -19.17 -13.33 41.23
C GLY A 309 -17.93 -14.18 41.52
N GLY A 310 -17.05 -13.77 42.45
CA GLY A 310 -15.80 -14.48 42.74
C GLY A 310 -14.70 -14.30 41.69
N GLU A 311 -15.01 -13.67 40.56
CA GLU A 311 -14.07 -13.34 39.49
C GLU A 311 -13.48 -11.94 39.63
N ARG A 312 -12.29 -11.74 39.05
CA ARG A 312 -11.61 -10.45 39.00
C ARG A 312 -12.19 -9.59 37.87
N PRO A 313 -12.71 -8.39 38.15
CA PRO A 313 -13.22 -7.53 37.09
C PRO A 313 -12.11 -7.04 36.15
N SER A 314 -12.47 -6.84 34.88
CA SER A 314 -11.54 -6.41 33.83
C SER A 314 -10.93 -5.03 34.11
N ASN A 315 -11.63 -4.19 34.87
CA ASN A 315 -11.20 -2.86 35.31
C ASN A 315 -10.66 -2.81 36.75
N ALA A 316 -10.32 -3.96 37.37
CA ALA A 316 -9.90 -4.03 38.77
C ALA A 316 -8.73 -3.07 39.11
N GLY A 317 -7.73 -2.95 38.23
CA GLY A 317 -6.61 -2.03 38.45
C GLY A 317 -7.02 -0.55 38.48
N GLN A 318 -8.01 -0.15 37.67
CA GLN A 318 -8.52 1.22 37.69
C GLN A 318 -9.32 1.50 38.98
N LEU A 319 -10.08 0.51 39.43
CA LEU A 319 -10.89 0.63 40.64
C LEU A 319 -10.04 0.77 41.89
N ILE A 320 -8.96 -0.02 42.02
CA ILE A 320 -8.00 0.11 43.12
C ILE A 320 -7.33 1.48 43.11
N LYS A 321 -6.91 1.96 41.94
CA LYS A 321 -6.31 3.29 41.82
C LYS A 321 -7.26 4.38 42.32
N LEU A 322 -8.54 4.31 41.93
CA LEU A 322 -9.56 5.26 42.36
C LEU A 322 -9.85 5.14 43.87
N TRP A 323 -9.88 3.92 44.43
CA TRP A 323 -10.09 3.72 45.87
C TRP A 323 -8.94 4.30 46.70
N LEU A 324 -7.69 4.08 46.27
CA LEU A 324 -6.52 4.67 46.90
C LEU A 324 -6.57 6.21 46.88
N GLN A 325 -7.10 6.81 45.81
CA GLN A 325 -7.32 8.26 45.75
C GLN A 325 -8.37 8.74 46.76
N GLU A 326 -9.48 8.00 46.95
CA GLU A 326 -10.47 8.32 47.98
C GLU A 326 -9.90 8.19 49.41
N GLU A 327 -9.00 7.22 49.62
CA GLU A 327 -8.29 6.97 50.87
C GLU A 327 -7.14 7.96 51.17
N GLY A 328 -6.96 8.98 50.32
CA GLY A 328 -5.98 10.04 50.49
C GLY A 328 -4.57 9.71 49.99
N VAL A 329 -4.38 8.63 49.22
CA VAL A 329 -3.09 8.30 48.61
C VAL A 329 -2.93 9.08 47.31
N ASP A 330 -1.88 9.90 47.22
CA ASP A 330 -1.51 10.55 45.97
C ASP A 330 -0.99 9.52 44.98
N THR A 331 -1.85 9.13 44.03
CA THR A 331 -1.49 8.17 42.97
C THR A 331 -0.85 8.85 41.76
N GLU A 332 -0.77 10.18 41.71
CA GLU A 332 -0.09 10.93 40.65
C GLU A 332 1.42 10.85 40.80
N ARG A 333 1.92 10.69 42.03
CA ARG A 333 3.35 10.44 42.34
C ARG A 333 3.95 9.23 41.63
N PHE A 334 3.12 8.32 41.11
CA PHE A 334 3.53 7.09 40.41
C PHE A 334 3.46 7.19 38.88
N ASN A 335 3.01 8.32 38.32
CA ASN A 335 2.92 8.50 36.88
C ASN A 335 4.29 8.91 36.31
N SER A 336 5.05 7.95 35.78
CA SER A 336 6.26 8.20 35.01
C SER A 336 5.94 8.85 33.65
N GLY A 337 5.73 10.16 33.65
CA GLY A 337 6.00 11.10 32.54
C GLY A 337 5.34 10.91 31.17
N THR A 338 4.44 9.95 30.93
CA THR A 338 3.96 9.63 29.56
C THR A 338 2.46 9.80 29.32
N GLY A 339 1.74 10.43 30.25
CA GLY A 339 0.30 10.60 30.18
C GLY A 339 -0.15 12.03 29.91
N GLY A 340 0.12 12.58 28.71
CA GLY A 340 -0.64 13.75 28.28
C GLY A 340 -2.14 13.44 28.36
N GLU A 341 -2.94 14.35 28.93
CA GLU A 341 -4.38 14.14 29.09
C GLU A 341 -4.98 13.75 27.72
N ARG A 342 -5.45 12.51 27.60
CA ARG A 342 -5.95 11.99 26.32
C ARG A 342 -7.35 12.54 26.07
N ILE A 343 -7.40 13.69 25.44
CA ILE A 343 -8.65 14.35 25.09
C ILE A 343 -9.27 13.64 23.89
N ARG A 344 -10.46 13.08 24.10
CA ARG A 344 -11.22 12.38 23.06
C ARG A 344 -12.11 13.40 22.34
N ARG A 345 -11.95 13.47 21.02
CA ARG A 345 -12.85 14.22 20.14
C ARG A 345 -14.19 13.51 20.05
N ALA A 346 -15.27 14.25 20.26
CA ALA A 346 -16.63 13.78 20.02
C ALA A 346 -16.99 13.89 18.53
N ARG A 347 -17.85 12.98 18.06
CA ARG A 347 -18.44 13.08 16.73
C ARG A 347 -19.43 14.25 16.74
N MET A 348 -19.35 15.15 15.77
CA MET A 348 -20.33 16.21 15.60
C MET A 348 -21.66 15.60 15.18
N LEU A 349 -22.74 15.94 15.88
CA LEU A 349 -24.10 15.67 15.42
C LEU A 349 -24.36 16.59 14.23
N VAL A 350 -24.21 16.06 13.02
CA VAL A 350 -24.71 16.73 11.81
C VAL A 350 -26.23 16.73 11.91
N ARG A 351 -26.81 17.82 12.43
CA ARG A 351 -28.24 18.08 12.24
C ARG A 351 -28.42 18.25 10.74
N CYS A 352 -29.04 17.27 10.08
CA CYS A 352 -29.56 17.49 8.74
C CYS A 352 -30.58 18.61 8.89
N ALA A 353 -30.28 19.77 8.33
CA ALA A 353 -31.23 20.86 8.19
C ALA A 353 -32.25 20.44 7.12
N GLU A 354 -33.18 19.56 7.49
CA GLU A 354 -34.50 19.54 6.90
C GLU A 354 -35.42 20.10 7.98
N GLU A 355 -35.76 21.38 7.82
CA GLU A 355 -36.94 21.96 8.41
C GLU A 355 -38.13 21.12 7.93
N VAL A 356 -38.63 20.25 8.81
CA VAL A 356 -40.01 19.82 8.74
C VAL A 356 -40.71 20.59 9.84
N GLU A 357 -41.53 21.56 9.44
CA GLU A 357 -42.61 22.09 10.26
C GLU A 357 -43.38 20.90 10.83
N ILE A 358 -43.09 20.54 12.08
CA ILE A 358 -44.04 19.77 12.87
C ILE A 358 -45.11 20.78 13.26
N VAL A 359 -46.08 20.92 12.36
CA VAL A 359 -47.35 21.57 12.62
C VAL A 359 -47.87 21.00 13.93
N SER A 360 -48.06 21.90 14.90
CA SER A 360 -48.76 21.63 16.13
C SER A 360 -50.19 21.18 15.81
N ILE A 361 -50.41 19.87 15.83
CA ILE A 361 -51.75 19.28 15.96
C ILE A 361 -51.63 18.22 17.03
N LEU A 362 -51.77 18.63 18.29
CA LEU A 362 -52.35 17.84 19.38
C LEU A 362 -52.68 18.81 20.53
N SER A 363 -53.54 19.77 20.22
CA SER A 363 -54.43 20.39 21.20
C SER A 363 -55.63 20.88 20.41
N LEU A 364 -56.63 20.02 20.28
CA LEU A 364 -58.05 20.31 20.09
C LEU A 364 -58.77 19.00 19.74
N ARG A 365 -59.87 18.75 20.48
CA ARG A 365 -60.75 17.56 20.52
C ARG A 365 -60.24 16.48 21.47
N GLY A 366 -60.91 16.19 22.58
CA GLY A 366 -62.20 16.62 23.11
C GLY A 366 -62.47 15.77 24.34
#